data_AF-A0A3G2JKP3-F1
#
_entry.id   AF-A0A3G2JKP3-F1
#
_cell.length_a   1.000
_cell.length_b   1.000
_cell.length_c   1.000
_cell.angle_alpha   90.00
_cell.angle_beta   90.00
_cell.angle_gamma   90.00
#
_symmetry.space_group_name_H-M   'P 1'
#
loop_
_entity.id
_entity.type
_entity.pdbx_description
1 polymer ?
#
loop_
_entity_poly.entity_id
_entity_poly.type
_entity_poly.pdbx_seq_one_letter_code
_entity_poly.pdbx_strand_id
1 'polypeptide(L)'
;MAVIHDTTLEPSKTELLTDWLPTRPWYRGGRHAPALERSGGFRLDDPEGEVGMEFIVATDTAGPEPTAYLVPLTYRGAPLEGAGHALIGTMEHGVLGKRWVYDGCHDPVLFTELLALIEGRAQAVAQSVSDTPDHEVTRSHTGAALTRDGLVPEPADERDGTRLPAPHGTVLHVHRVLTPVDENPPLPPRGALGHVATGWPGPDGTRLRAVLMTLRDA
;
A
#
# COMPACT_ATOMS: atom_id res chain seq x y z
N MET A 1 13.02 12.50 1.11
CA MET A 1 13.19 11.47 0.06
C MET A 1 13.67 10.18 0.69
N ALA A 2 13.03 9.06 0.34
CA ALA A 2 13.38 7.74 0.83
C ALA A 2 14.55 7.15 0.03
N VAL A 3 15.69 6.94 0.69
CA VAL A 3 16.85 6.25 0.10
C VAL A 3 16.63 4.74 0.18
N ILE A 4 16.78 4.04 -0.94
CA ILE A 4 16.78 2.58 -0.98
C ILE A 4 18.20 2.09 -0.69
N HIS A 5 18.35 1.37 0.43
CA HIS A 5 19.58 0.67 0.76
C HIS A 5 19.51 -0.75 0.20
N ASP A 6 20.50 -1.13 -0.59
CA ASP A 6 20.75 -2.54 -0.91
C ASP A 6 21.38 -3.21 0.31
N THR A 7 20.56 -3.86 1.13
CA THR A 7 20.97 -4.43 2.42
C THR A 7 20.05 -5.57 2.85
N THR A 8 20.44 -6.26 3.92
CA THR A 8 19.64 -7.35 4.50
C THR A 8 18.50 -6.81 5.36
N LEU A 9 17.41 -7.56 5.34
CA LEU A 9 16.19 -7.33 6.11
C LEU A 9 15.85 -8.63 6.83
N GLU A 10 15.88 -8.64 8.16
CA GLU A 10 15.67 -9.85 8.96
C GLU A 10 14.64 -9.61 10.08
N PRO A 11 13.47 -10.28 10.05
CA PRO A 11 12.90 -11.04 8.92
C PRO A 11 12.68 -10.16 7.68
N SER A 12 12.63 -10.79 6.51
CA SER A 12 12.25 -10.13 5.27
C SER A 12 10.79 -9.66 5.31
N LYS A 13 10.44 -8.73 4.42
CA LYS A 13 9.07 -8.22 4.29
C LYS A 13 8.08 -9.34 3.96
N THR A 14 8.45 -10.26 3.08
CA THR A 14 7.59 -11.40 2.72
C THR A 14 7.40 -12.35 3.88
N GLU A 15 8.42 -12.62 4.69
CA GLU A 15 8.27 -13.45 5.90
C GLU A 15 7.30 -12.82 6.90
N LEU A 16 7.42 -11.50 7.16
CA LEU A 16 6.46 -10.78 7.99
C LEU A 16 5.02 -10.88 7.46
N LEU A 17 4.85 -10.75 6.14
CA LEU A 17 3.54 -10.83 5.50
C LEU A 17 2.97 -12.26 5.47
N THR A 18 3.80 -13.28 5.41
CA THR A 18 3.37 -14.69 5.45
C THR A 18 2.62 -14.99 6.75
N ASP A 19 3.07 -14.44 7.88
CA ASP A 19 2.40 -14.62 9.17
C ASP A 19 1.20 -13.68 9.34
N TRP A 20 1.28 -12.45 8.81
CA TRP A 20 0.26 -11.44 9.02
C TRP A 20 -0.98 -11.59 8.12
N LEU A 21 -0.80 -11.89 6.82
CA LEU A 21 -1.90 -11.95 5.85
C LEU A 21 -3.04 -12.89 6.27
N PRO A 22 -2.79 -14.13 6.76
CA PRO A 22 -3.85 -15.04 7.19
C PRO A 22 -4.74 -14.51 8.31
N THR A 23 -4.30 -13.49 9.03
CA THR A 23 -5.07 -12.86 10.12
C THR A 23 -6.07 -11.82 9.62
N ARG A 24 -6.04 -11.46 8.33
CA ARG A 24 -6.88 -10.40 7.74
C ARG A 24 -8.17 -10.95 7.15
N PRO A 25 -9.32 -10.26 7.29
CA PRO A 25 -10.61 -10.76 6.81
C PRO A 25 -10.74 -10.79 5.29
N TRP A 26 -9.90 -10.03 4.58
CA TRP A 26 -9.87 -9.98 3.12
C TRP A 26 -8.92 -11.02 2.49
N TYR A 27 -8.11 -11.73 3.28
CA TYR A 27 -7.23 -12.78 2.76
C TYR A 27 -8.05 -13.91 2.11
N ARG A 28 -7.55 -14.45 1.00
CA ARG A 28 -8.23 -15.48 0.17
C ARG A 28 -7.51 -16.82 0.15
N GLY A 29 -6.35 -16.93 0.80
CA GLY A 29 -5.62 -18.18 0.81
C GLY A 29 -6.30 -19.27 1.64
N GLY A 30 -5.81 -20.50 1.42
CA GLY A 30 -6.36 -21.71 2.00
C GLY A 30 -5.73 -22.10 3.35
N ARG A 31 -5.70 -23.42 3.59
CA ARG A 31 -5.13 -23.99 4.84
C ARG A 31 -3.60 -23.98 4.89
N HIS A 32 -2.95 -23.77 3.75
CA HIS A 32 -1.49 -23.73 3.64
C HIS A 32 -0.99 -22.31 3.90
N ALA A 33 0.26 -22.20 4.37
CA ALA A 33 0.90 -20.90 4.50
C ALA A 33 1.00 -20.21 3.13
N PRO A 34 0.86 -18.88 3.06
CA PRO A 34 1.06 -18.13 1.83
C PRO A 34 2.44 -18.40 1.21
N ALA A 35 2.50 -18.48 -0.12
CA ALA A 35 3.75 -18.49 -0.87
C ALA A 35 3.89 -17.15 -1.57
N LEU A 36 4.51 -16.18 -0.89
CA LEU A 36 4.50 -14.78 -1.30
C LEU A 36 5.67 -14.42 -2.20
N GLU A 37 5.34 -13.82 -3.33
CA GLU A 37 6.28 -13.12 -4.20
C GLU A 37 6.00 -11.62 -4.17
N ARG A 38 7.05 -10.81 -4.07
CA ARG A 38 6.94 -9.37 -4.25
C ARG A 38 6.88 -9.06 -5.75
N SER A 39 5.67 -8.95 -6.28
CA SER A 39 5.45 -8.80 -7.73
C SER A 39 5.48 -7.35 -8.18
N GLY A 40 5.21 -6.38 -7.32
CA GLY A 40 5.12 -4.98 -7.73
C GLY A 40 4.95 -4.03 -6.55
N GLY A 41 4.67 -2.78 -6.87
CA GLY A 41 4.49 -1.74 -5.87
C GLY A 41 5.17 -0.44 -6.22
N PHE A 42 4.97 0.55 -5.36
CA PHE A 42 5.59 1.87 -5.44
C PHE A 42 5.83 2.40 -4.03
N ARG A 43 6.54 3.52 -3.91
CA ARG A 43 6.81 4.20 -2.64
C ARG A 43 6.28 5.62 -2.65
N LEU A 44 6.10 6.15 -1.45
CA LEU A 44 5.91 7.58 -1.22
C LEU A 44 7.03 8.08 -0.31
N ASP A 45 7.37 9.35 -0.50
CA ASP A 45 8.32 10.03 0.36
C ASP A 45 7.59 10.67 1.54
N ASP A 46 8.15 10.48 2.73
CA ASP A 46 7.77 11.28 3.89
C ASP A 46 8.42 12.66 3.76
N PRO A 47 7.64 13.76 3.80
CA PRO A 47 8.18 15.13 3.81
C PRO A 47 9.21 15.36 4.93
N GLU A 48 9.01 14.75 6.10
CA GLU A 48 9.90 14.88 7.25
C GLU A 48 11.03 13.84 7.26
N GLY A 49 10.94 12.81 6.42
CA GLY A 49 11.98 11.78 6.24
C GLY A 49 12.09 10.75 7.38
N GLU A 50 11.12 10.67 8.28
CA GLU A 50 11.13 9.80 9.47
C GLU A 50 10.45 8.45 9.23
N VAL A 51 9.52 8.39 8.28
CA VAL A 51 8.70 7.21 7.98
C VAL A 51 8.99 6.71 6.58
N GLY A 52 9.47 5.46 6.47
CA GLY A 52 9.51 4.78 5.19
C GLY A 52 8.09 4.36 4.79
N MET A 53 7.62 4.73 3.59
CA MET A 53 6.29 4.36 3.10
C MET A 53 6.38 3.58 1.79
N GLU A 54 5.69 2.44 1.73
CA GLU A 54 5.72 1.55 0.57
C GLU A 54 4.37 0.88 0.38
N PHE A 55 3.96 0.72 -0.88
CA PHE A 55 2.79 -0.06 -1.27
C PHE A 55 3.31 -1.27 -2.02
N ILE A 56 3.21 -2.45 -1.42
CA ILE A 56 3.67 -3.70 -2.02
C ILE A 56 2.50 -4.42 -2.68
N VAL A 57 2.71 -4.90 -3.91
CA VAL A 57 1.89 -5.96 -4.50
C VAL A 57 2.56 -7.30 -4.17
N ALA A 58 1.97 -8.04 -3.23
CA ALA A 58 2.40 -9.37 -2.82
C ALA A 58 1.48 -10.41 -3.46
N THR A 59 2.01 -11.24 -4.36
CA THR A 59 1.25 -12.30 -5.01
C THR A 59 1.43 -13.60 -4.23
N ASP A 60 0.33 -14.18 -3.77
CA ASP A 60 0.29 -15.50 -3.15
C ASP A 60 0.06 -16.56 -4.23
N THR A 61 1.02 -17.47 -4.37
CA THR A 61 1.01 -18.56 -5.36
C THR A 61 0.68 -19.92 -4.73
N ALA A 62 0.34 -19.98 -3.44
CA ALA A 62 0.01 -21.24 -2.75
C ALA A 62 -1.34 -21.83 -3.18
N GLY A 63 -2.23 -21.01 -3.74
CA GLY A 63 -3.55 -21.41 -4.23
C GLY A 63 -3.55 -21.95 -5.66
N PRO A 64 -4.70 -22.45 -6.16
CA PRO A 64 -4.83 -22.92 -7.54
C PRO A 64 -4.67 -21.79 -8.58
N GLU A 65 -5.02 -20.55 -8.19
CA GLU A 65 -4.81 -19.35 -8.97
C GLU A 65 -4.04 -18.32 -8.12
N PRO A 66 -3.02 -17.63 -8.68
CA PRO A 66 -2.31 -16.60 -7.95
C PRO A 66 -3.23 -15.45 -7.52
N THR A 67 -3.15 -15.04 -6.26
CA THR A 67 -3.91 -13.88 -5.74
C THR A 67 -2.96 -12.74 -5.39
N ALA A 68 -3.17 -11.58 -6.01
CA ALA A 68 -2.38 -10.38 -5.74
C ALA A 68 -3.01 -9.56 -4.61
N TYR A 69 -2.22 -9.26 -3.58
CA TYR A 69 -2.61 -8.41 -2.46
C TYR A 69 -1.85 -7.10 -2.46
N LEU A 70 -2.57 -5.99 -2.23
CA LEU A 70 -1.96 -4.70 -1.96
C LEU A 70 -1.75 -4.51 -0.46
N VAL A 71 -0.51 -4.23 -0.07
CA VAL A 71 -0.14 -3.99 1.32
C VAL A 71 0.60 -2.65 1.44
N PRO A 72 -0.08 -1.59 1.86
CA PRO A 72 0.56 -0.39 2.38
C PRO A 72 1.35 -0.73 3.65
N LEU A 73 2.60 -0.33 3.71
CA LEU A 73 3.51 -0.57 4.82
C LEU A 73 4.16 0.75 5.25
N THR A 74 4.28 0.94 6.56
CA THR A 74 5.18 1.94 7.11
C THR A 74 6.31 1.33 7.93
N TYR A 75 7.50 1.93 7.83
CA TYR A 75 8.71 1.56 8.55
C TYR A 75 9.14 2.71 9.45
N ARG A 76 9.08 2.51 10.76
CA ARG A 76 9.45 3.53 11.75
C ARG A 76 10.69 3.13 12.54
N GLY A 77 11.50 4.12 12.92
CA GLY A 77 12.67 3.93 13.78
C GLY A 77 12.36 3.77 15.27
N ALA A 78 11.10 3.92 15.67
CA ALA A 78 10.58 3.70 17.02
C ALA A 78 9.13 3.18 16.95
N PRO A 79 8.59 2.57 18.02
CA PRO A 79 7.18 2.21 18.08
C PRO A 79 6.25 3.41 17.85
N LEU A 80 5.15 3.20 17.13
CA LEU A 80 4.09 4.19 16.98
C LEU A 80 3.11 4.04 18.14
N GLU A 81 2.98 5.08 18.95
CA GLU A 81 2.10 5.09 20.12
C GLU A 81 0.64 4.82 19.70
N GLY A 82 -0.05 3.95 20.45
CA GLY A 82 -1.45 3.61 20.18
C GLY A 82 -1.72 2.71 18.96
N ALA A 83 -0.70 2.36 18.16
CA ALA A 83 -0.85 1.57 16.93
C ALA A 83 -0.44 0.10 17.08
N GLY A 84 -0.39 -0.44 18.31
CA GLY A 84 0.05 -1.81 18.57
C GLY A 84 -0.79 -2.88 17.86
N HIS A 85 -2.08 -2.63 17.66
CA HIS A 85 -2.99 -3.52 16.91
C HIS A 85 -2.68 -3.59 15.40
N ALA A 86 -1.96 -2.60 14.87
CA ALA A 86 -1.58 -2.51 13.47
C ALA A 86 -0.13 -2.95 13.22
N LEU A 87 0.61 -3.32 14.27
CA LEU A 87 1.98 -3.81 14.15
C LEU A 87 1.97 -5.16 13.43
N ILE A 88 2.64 -5.21 12.27
CA ILE A 88 2.87 -6.44 11.51
C ILE A 88 4.03 -7.20 12.16
N GLY A 89 5.09 -6.48 12.53
CA GLY A 89 6.24 -7.05 13.23
C GLY A 89 7.40 -6.07 13.32
N THR A 90 8.56 -6.59 13.73
CA THR A 90 9.82 -5.83 13.72
C THR A 90 10.84 -6.51 12.83
N MET A 91 11.73 -5.71 12.26
CA MET A 91 12.76 -6.15 11.32
C MET A 91 14.07 -5.43 11.61
N GLU A 92 15.19 -6.14 11.59
CA GLU A 92 16.53 -5.55 11.58
C GLU A 92 16.90 -5.18 10.15
N HIS A 93 17.21 -3.91 9.93
CA HIS A 93 17.66 -3.40 8.64
C HIS A 93 19.17 -3.12 8.72
N GLY A 94 19.97 -3.70 7.82
CA GLY A 94 21.43 -3.68 7.94
C GLY A 94 22.07 -2.29 8.02
N VAL A 95 21.45 -1.26 7.42
CA VAL A 95 21.89 0.16 7.55
C VAL A 95 21.14 0.95 8.62
N LEU A 96 19.81 0.81 8.69
CA LEU A 96 18.93 1.66 9.46
C LEU A 96 18.65 1.11 10.88
N GLY A 97 19.16 -0.07 11.23
CA GLY A 97 18.90 -0.76 12.49
C GLY A 97 17.47 -1.29 12.59
N LYS A 98 17.01 -1.52 13.82
CA LYS A 98 15.66 -2.03 14.08
C LYS A 98 14.57 -1.11 13.53
N ARG A 99 13.58 -1.73 12.88
CA ARG A 99 12.40 -1.07 12.32
C ARG A 99 11.13 -1.73 12.80
N TRP A 100 10.14 -0.91 13.12
CA TRP A 100 8.78 -1.34 13.40
C TRP A 100 7.96 -1.21 12.11
N VAL A 101 7.37 -2.33 11.69
CA VAL A 101 6.61 -2.44 10.44
C VAL A 101 5.13 -2.48 10.78
N TYR A 102 4.35 -1.53 10.26
CA TYR A 102 2.91 -1.44 10.49
C TYR A 102 2.13 -1.63 9.19
N ASP A 103 0.88 -2.06 9.33
CA ASP A 103 -0.11 -1.87 8.28
C ASP A 103 -0.34 -0.37 8.07
N GLY A 104 0.11 0.12 6.93
CA GLY A 104 0.20 1.55 6.64
C GLY A 104 -1.13 2.27 6.64
N CYS A 105 -2.26 1.56 6.47
CA CYS A 105 -3.59 2.15 6.60
C CYS A 105 -3.87 2.70 8.01
N HIS A 106 -3.12 2.29 9.03
CA HIS A 106 -3.24 2.81 10.40
C HIS A 106 -2.25 3.94 10.70
N ASP A 107 -1.37 4.29 9.76
CA ASP A 107 -0.32 5.28 9.96
C ASP A 107 -0.78 6.67 9.45
N PRO A 108 -0.84 7.69 10.31
CA PRO A 108 -1.24 9.04 9.91
C PRO A 108 -0.40 9.64 8.77
N VAL A 109 0.90 9.33 8.73
CA VAL A 109 1.81 9.88 7.71
C VAL A 109 1.50 9.26 6.35
N LEU A 110 1.34 7.94 6.29
CA LEU A 110 0.96 7.28 5.04
C LEU A 110 -0.42 7.69 4.56
N PHE A 111 -1.39 7.83 5.46
CA PHE A 111 -2.72 8.27 5.07
C PHE A 111 -2.69 9.69 4.47
N THR A 112 -1.96 10.61 5.11
CA THR A 112 -1.78 12.00 4.64
C THR A 112 -1.14 12.03 3.25
N GLU A 113 -0.05 11.29 3.04
CA GLU A 113 0.65 11.27 1.76
C GLU A 113 -0.10 10.50 0.68
N LEU A 114 -0.93 9.52 1.03
CA LEU A 114 -1.81 8.86 0.08
C LEU A 114 -2.91 9.80 -0.45
N LEU A 115 -3.50 10.63 0.42
CA LEU A 115 -4.42 11.68 -0.04
C LEU A 115 -3.68 12.73 -0.88
N ALA A 116 -2.44 13.07 -0.51
CA ALA A 116 -1.59 13.95 -1.30
C ALA A 116 -1.29 13.39 -2.69
N LEU A 117 -1.05 12.08 -2.82
CA LEU A 117 -0.86 11.41 -4.11
C LEU A 117 -2.11 11.50 -4.98
N ILE A 118 -3.29 11.22 -4.42
CA ILE A 118 -4.58 11.33 -5.14
C ILE A 118 -4.80 12.76 -5.65
N GLU A 119 -4.54 13.76 -4.81
CA GLU A 119 -4.63 15.19 -5.19
C GLU A 119 -3.48 15.66 -6.09
N GLY A 120 -2.39 14.90 -6.17
CA GLY A 120 -1.24 15.21 -7.02
C GLY A 120 -0.20 16.12 -6.43
N ARG A 121 -0.22 16.24 -5.11
CA ARG A 121 0.72 17.01 -4.32
C ARG A 121 1.90 16.16 -3.86
N ALA A 122 1.77 14.84 -3.92
CA ALA A 122 2.86 13.88 -3.79
C ALA A 122 3.03 13.07 -5.08
N GLN A 123 4.22 12.52 -5.28
CA GLN A 123 4.57 11.70 -6.44
C GLN A 123 4.96 10.29 -5.98
N ALA A 124 4.45 9.28 -6.70
CA ALA A 124 4.93 7.92 -6.52
C ALA A 124 6.35 7.78 -7.05
N VAL A 125 7.20 7.10 -6.28
CA VAL A 125 8.59 6.80 -6.66
C VAL A 125 8.80 5.29 -6.79
N ALA A 126 9.76 4.93 -7.63
CA ALA A 126 10.09 3.56 -7.98
C ALA A 126 10.48 2.78 -6.72
N GLN A 127 9.96 1.55 -6.63
CA GLN A 127 10.13 0.74 -5.43
C GLN A 127 11.54 0.15 -5.24
N SER A 128 12.37 0.19 -6.29
CA SER A 128 13.70 -0.43 -6.34
C SER A 128 14.83 0.51 -6.77
N VAL A 129 14.52 1.76 -7.12
CA VAL A 129 15.52 2.76 -7.54
C VAL A 129 15.25 4.06 -6.81
N SER A 130 16.24 4.54 -6.05
CA SER A 130 16.14 5.80 -5.32
C SER A 130 15.86 6.97 -6.27
N ASP A 131 15.09 7.94 -5.79
CA ASP A 131 14.84 9.25 -6.43
C ASP A 131 14.34 9.17 -7.88
N THR A 132 13.71 8.05 -8.24
CA THR A 132 13.20 7.80 -9.58
C THR A 132 11.69 7.82 -9.52
N PRO A 133 11.01 8.76 -10.20
CA PRO A 133 9.55 8.74 -10.31
C PRO A 133 9.04 7.42 -10.90
N ASP A 134 7.96 6.89 -10.33
CA ASP A 134 7.22 5.78 -10.93
C ASP A 134 6.17 6.32 -11.90
N HIS A 135 6.49 6.30 -13.19
CA HIS A 135 5.61 6.82 -14.24
C HIS A 135 4.45 5.89 -14.59
N GLU A 136 4.43 4.65 -14.09
CA GLU A 136 3.32 3.72 -14.31
C GLU A 136 2.18 3.96 -13.31
N VAL A 137 2.47 4.57 -12.17
CA VAL A 137 1.44 4.97 -11.21
C VAL A 137 0.63 6.13 -11.77
N THR A 138 -0.63 5.85 -12.10
CA THR A 138 -1.59 6.85 -12.54
C THR A 138 -2.54 7.21 -11.42
N ARG A 139 -3.01 8.47 -11.41
CA ARG A 139 -3.99 8.96 -10.45
C ARG A 139 -4.91 9.99 -11.09
N SER A 140 -6.11 10.14 -10.54
CA SER A 140 -6.96 11.30 -10.81
C SER A 140 -7.69 11.76 -9.56
N HIS A 141 -8.10 13.02 -9.57
CA HIS A 141 -8.97 13.59 -8.55
C HIS A 141 -9.82 14.70 -9.17
N THR A 142 -11.12 14.66 -8.93
CA THR A 142 -12.13 15.62 -9.42
C THR A 142 -12.95 16.24 -8.28
N GLY A 143 -12.69 15.84 -7.03
CA GLY A 143 -13.36 16.37 -5.83
C GLY A 143 -12.79 17.69 -5.33
N ALA A 144 -13.35 18.18 -4.22
CA ALA A 144 -12.82 19.33 -3.49
C ALA A 144 -11.45 18.99 -2.87
N ALA A 145 -10.61 20.00 -2.65
CA ALA A 145 -9.32 19.81 -2.00
C ALA A 145 -9.47 19.10 -0.64
N LEU A 146 -8.66 18.09 -0.38
CA LEU A 146 -8.67 17.29 0.83
C LEU A 146 -7.84 17.98 1.91
N THR A 147 -8.46 18.33 3.03
CA THR A 147 -7.74 18.83 4.22
C THR A 147 -6.92 17.71 4.84
N ARG A 148 -5.60 17.91 4.99
CA ARG A 148 -4.66 16.88 5.47
C ARG A 148 -4.13 17.11 6.88
N ASP A 149 -4.42 18.26 7.49
CA ASP A 149 -3.89 18.62 8.79
C ASP A 149 -4.52 17.80 9.92
N GLY A 150 -3.68 17.17 10.75
CA GLY A 150 -4.11 16.46 11.96
C GLY A 150 -4.99 15.23 11.72
N LEU A 151 -4.88 14.59 10.55
CA LEU A 151 -5.66 13.39 10.24
C LEU A 151 -5.25 12.22 11.14
N VAL A 152 -6.25 11.59 11.75
CA VAL A 152 -6.11 10.32 12.45
C VAL A 152 -6.87 9.27 11.63
N PRO A 153 -6.19 8.26 11.08
CA PRO A 153 -6.85 7.26 10.26
C PRO A 153 -7.70 6.33 11.13
N GLU A 154 -8.92 6.06 10.68
CA GLU A 154 -9.85 5.09 11.28
C GLU A 154 -10.17 3.97 10.28
N PRO A 155 -9.17 3.12 9.94
CA PRO A 155 -9.37 2.06 8.96
C PRO A 155 -10.31 0.98 9.49
N ALA A 156 -11.20 0.52 8.62
CA ALA A 156 -12.03 -0.65 8.83
C ALA A 156 -11.75 -1.66 7.72
N ASP A 157 -11.23 -2.83 8.09
CA ASP A 157 -11.07 -3.93 7.13
C ASP A 157 -12.43 -4.52 6.77
N GLU A 158 -12.65 -4.67 5.47
CA GLU A 158 -13.84 -5.24 4.88
C GLU A 158 -13.47 -6.51 4.11
N ARG A 159 -14.43 -7.07 3.37
CA ARG A 159 -14.23 -8.31 2.61
C ARG A 159 -13.15 -8.14 1.54
N ASP A 160 -13.12 -7.04 0.80
CA ASP A 160 -12.28 -6.88 -0.40
C ASP A 160 -11.22 -5.76 -0.28
N GLY A 161 -11.17 -5.09 0.87
CA GLY A 161 -10.28 -3.96 1.08
C GLY A 161 -10.32 -3.38 2.49
N THR A 162 -9.73 -2.19 2.64
CA THR A 162 -9.78 -1.40 3.86
C THR A 162 -10.44 -0.06 3.55
N ARG A 163 -11.47 0.29 4.31
CA ARG A 163 -12.18 1.56 4.23
C ARG A 163 -11.56 2.57 5.19
N LEU A 164 -11.26 3.77 4.72
CA LEU A 164 -10.76 4.89 5.51
C LEU A 164 -11.68 6.11 5.34
N PRO A 165 -12.29 6.62 6.42
CA PRO A 165 -12.94 7.93 6.39
C PRO A 165 -11.94 9.01 5.96
N ALA A 166 -12.33 9.84 5.01
CA ALA A 166 -11.52 10.92 4.47
C ALA A 166 -12.27 12.26 4.61
N PRO A 167 -11.58 13.41 4.46
CA PRO A 167 -12.19 14.73 4.60
C PRO A 167 -13.45 14.94 3.76
N HIS A 168 -14.28 15.88 4.19
CA HIS A 168 -15.49 16.31 3.46
C HIS A 168 -16.54 15.21 3.26
N GLY A 169 -16.60 14.23 4.16
CA GLY A 169 -17.57 13.13 4.06
C GLY A 169 -17.25 12.18 2.90
N THR A 170 -15.97 12.08 2.53
CA THR A 170 -15.51 11.11 1.54
C THR A 170 -14.96 9.86 2.21
N VAL A 171 -14.78 8.82 1.42
CA VAL A 171 -14.25 7.53 1.85
C VAL A 171 -13.19 7.10 0.87
N LEU A 172 -12.00 6.82 1.38
CA LEU A 172 -10.93 6.16 0.64
C LEU A 172 -11.03 4.66 0.86
N HIS A 173 -11.23 3.91 -0.23
CA HIS A 173 -11.13 2.46 -0.22
C HIS A 173 -9.76 2.04 -0.77
N VAL A 174 -8.99 1.32 0.03
CA VAL A 174 -7.75 0.65 -0.39
C VAL A 174 -8.12 -0.78 -0.78
N HIS A 175 -8.01 -1.11 -2.06
CA HIS A 175 -8.32 -2.45 -2.57
C HIS A 175 -7.21 -3.41 -2.15
N ARG A 176 -7.48 -4.25 -1.15
CA ARG A 176 -6.49 -5.19 -0.60
C ARG A 176 -6.34 -6.44 -1.45
N VAL A 177 -7.43 -6.87 -2.11
CA VAL A 177 -7.41 -7.95 -3.10
C VAL A 177 -7.49 -7.32 -4.48
N LEU A 178 -6.42 -7.42 -5.26
CA LEU A 178 -6.35 -6.76 -6.55
C LEU A 178 -7.02 -7.59 -7.64
N THR A 179 -7.95 -6.97 -8.34
CA THR A 179 -8.59 -7.54 -9.53
C THR A 179 -8.00 -6.87 -10.76
N PRO A 180 -7.26 -7.61 -11.62
CA PRO A 180 -6.71 -7.05 -12.84
C PRO A 180 -7.80 -6.53 -13.78
N VAL A 181 -7.48 -5.48 -14.53
CA VAL A 181 -8.34 -4.87 -15.56
C VAL A 181 -7.60 -4.80 -16.90
N ASP A 182 -8.35 -4.81 -18.00
CA ASP A 182 -7.79 -4.79 -19.36
C ASP A 182 -7.39 -3.38 -19.81
N GLU A 183 -7.99 -2.33 -19.21
CA GLU A 183 -7.73 -0.94 -19.57
C GLU A 183 -6.30 -0.51 -19.25
N ASN A 184 -5.70 0.28 -20.16
CA ASN A 184 -4.36 0.81 -20.02
C ASN A 184 -4.31 2.31 -20.42
N PRO A 185 -4.15 3.24 -19.45
CA PRO A 185 -4.12 2.98 -18.01
C PRO A 185 -5.49 2.55 -17.46
N PRO A 186 -5.55 1.88 -16.29
CA PRO A 186 -6.81 1.59 -15.61
C PRO A 186 -7.64 2.85 -15.43
N LEU A 187 -8.93 2.77 -15.73
CA LEU A 187 -9.83 3.91 -15.62
C LEU A 187 -10.36 4.06 -14.19
N PRO A 188 -10.61 5.29 -13.72
CA PRO A 188 -11.31 5.50 -12.46
C PRO A 188 -12.67 4.78 -12.48
N PRO A 189 -13.00 4.00 -11.43
CA PRO A 189 -14.30 3.37 -11.33
C PRO A 189 -15.44 4.41 -11.41
N ARG A 190 -16.60 4.01 -11.97
CA ARG A 190 -17.75 4.92 -12.11
C ARG A 190 -18.12 5.56 -10.78
N GLY A 191 -18.26 6.88 -10.74
CA GLY A 191 -18.60 7.65 -9.55
C GLY A 191 -17.44 7.82 -8.54
N ALA A 192 -16.21 7.50 -8.94
CA ALA A 192 -15.03 7.84 -8.13
C ALA A 192 -14.73 9.34 -8.24
N LEU A 193 -14.47 9.97 -7.09
CA LEU A 193 -13.91 11.32 -7.00
C LEU A 193 -12.40 11.31 -7.18
N GLY A 194 -11.75 10.18 -6.94
CA GLY A 194 -10.33 10.00 -7.20
C GLY A 194 -9.94 8.54 -7.22
N HIS A 195 -8.77 8.24 -7.78
CA HIS A 195 -8.22 6.90 -7.81
C HIS A 195 -6.70 6.93 -7.90
N VAL A 196 -6.08 5.80 -7.58
CA VAL A 196 -4.69 5.47 -7.89
C VAL A 196 -4.68 4.09 -8.51
N ALA A 197 -3.89 3.91 -9.57
CA ALA A 197 -3.74 2.66 -10.28
C ALA A 197 -2.28 2.46 -10.70
N THR A 198 -1.88 1.20 -10.88
CA THR A 198 -0.56 0.84 -11.42
C THR A 198 -0.63 -0.59 -11.97
N GLY A 199 0.48 -1.07 -12.52
CA GLY A 199 0.64 -2.44 -12.98
C GLY A 199 1.83 -3.18 -12.38
N TRP A 200 1.80 -4.50 -12.49
CA TRP A 200 2.85 -5.42 -12.05
C TRP A 200 2.98 -6.59 -13.03
N PRO A 201 4.15 -7.24 -13.11
CA PRO A 201 4.31 -8.48 -13.87
C PRO A 201 3.38 -9.59 -13.36
N GLY A 202 2.68 -10.23 -14.28
CA GLY A 202 1.95 -11.47 -14.07
C GLY A 202 2.84 -12.70 -14.27
N PRO A 203 2.32 -13.90 -13.93
CA PRO A 203 3.09 -15.15 -13.94
C PRO A 203 3.64 -15.53 -15.33
N ASP A 204 2.91 -15.20 -16.41
CA ASP A 204 3.30 -15.53 -17.79
C ASP A 204 4.03 -14.38 -18.50
N GLY A 205 4.58 -13.42 -17.74
CA GLY A 205 5.22 -12.22 -18.29
C GLY A 205 4.24 -11.18 -18.83
N THR A 206 2.93 -11.39 -18.66
CA THR A 206 1.90 -10.39 -18.93
C THR A 206 2.07 -9.19 -17.99
N ARG A 207 1.58 -8.01 -18.39
CA ARG A 207 1.52 -6.84 -17.50
C ARG A 207 0.10 -6.71 -16.95
N LEU A 208 -0.10 -7.15 -15.71
CA LEU A 208 -1.34 -6.97 -14.97
C LEU A 208 -1.44 -5.51 -14.51
N ARG A 209 -2.66 -4.99 -14.40
CA ARG A 209 -2.94 -3.63 -13.92
C ARG A 209 -4.20 -3.63 -13.10
N ALA A 210 -4.27 -2.80 -12.06
CA ALA A 210 -5.49 -2.64 -11.28
C ALA A 210 -5.59 -1.24 -10.69
N VAL A 211 -6.82 -0.86 -10.36
CA VAL A 211 -7.10 0.26 -9.47
C VAL A 211 -6.76 -0.18 -8.05
N LEU A 212 -5.81 0.50 -7.43
CA LEU A 212 -5.30 0.20 -6.08
C LEU A 212 -6.11 0.92 -4.99
N MET A 213 -6.53 2.16 -5.28
CA MET A 213 -7.34 2.95 -4.36
C MET A 213 -8.47 3.67 -5.10
N THR A 214 -9.57 3.91 -4.39
CA THR A 214 -10.70 4.69 -4.91
C THR A 214 -11.24 5.60 -3.83
N LEU A 215 -11.39 6.89 -4.15
CA LEU A 215 -12.03 7.89 -3.30
C LEU A 215 -13.46 8.14 -3.79
N ARG A 216 -14.43 8.15 -2.88
CA ARG A 216 -15.87 8.36 -3.18
C ARG A 216 -16.52 9.20 -2.10
N ASP A 217 -17.71 9.72 -2.36
CA ASP A 217 -18.60 10.19 -1.29
C ASP A 217 -18.99 9.01 -0.38
N ALA A 218 -19.17 9.29 0.92
CA ALA A 218 -19.53 8.30 1.94
C ALA A 218 -20.95 7.73 1.81
#